data_AF-A0A3P8U2F7-F1
#
_entry.id   AF-A0A3P8U2F7-F1
#
_cell.length_a   1.000
_cell.length_b   1.000
_cell.length_c   1.000
_cell.angle_alpha   90.00
_cell.angle_beta   90.00
_cell.angle_gamma   90.00
#
_symmetry.space_group_name_H-M   'P 1'
#
loop_
_entity.id
_entity.type
_entity.pdbx_description
1 polymer ?
#
loop_
_entity_poly.entity_id
_entity_poly.type
_entity_poly.pdbx_seq_one_letter_code
_entity_poly.pdbx_strand_id
1 'polypeptide(L)'
;MANTEIVTPDPSNDKSSRFFLVSWTNNLLKTKFKNVRQMGSGACHCQIMDCVVPGSVDMTKVKFDAQSEDEYRHNFSLLHDAFSSNGITKTLPVEELIKGDFKSSFEVLKWFKCFYTENVKSTEYDPVKARNSHDITPIVKAPQSGECNLTFSFFD
;
A
#
# COMPACT_ATOMS: atom_id res chain seq x y z
N MET A 1 14.94 -27.89 6.97
CA MET A 1 14.51 -26.48 6.96
C MET A 1 13.04 -26.51 6.59
N ALA A 2 12.14 -26.03 7.46
CA ALA A 2 10.72 -26.03 7.13
C ALA A 2 10.51 -25.03 5.99
N ASN A 3 10.23 -25.51 4.77
CA ASN A 3 9.63 -24.69 3.72
C ASN A 3 8.24 -24.31 4.24
N THR A 4 8.15 -23.19 4.92
CA THR A 4 6.84 -22.64 5.23
C THR A 4 6.33 -22.00 3.97
N GLU A 5 5.38 -22.66 3.33
CA GLU A 5 4.68 -22.11 2.18
C GLU A 5 3.92 -20.85 2.59
N ILE A 6 4.05 -19.80 1.78
CA ILE A 6 3.30 -18.56 1.96
C ILE A 6 1.86 -18.80 1.52
N VAL A 7 0.91 -18.53 2.41
CA VAL A 7 -0.52 -18.65 2.16
C VAL A 7 -1.01 -17.41 1.42
N THR A 8 -1.55 -17.59 0.22
CA THR A 8 -2.27 -16.51 -0.49
C THR A 8 -3.72 -16.49 0.02
N PRO A 9 -4.18 -15.44 0.72
CA PRO A 9 -5.50 -15.44 1.35
C PRO A 9 -6.63 -15.11 0.38
N ASP A 10 -7.83 -15.59 0.70
CA ASP A 10 -9.10 -15.12 0.13
C ASP A 10 -9.77 -14.09 1.08
N PRO A 11 -9.86 -12.80 0.68
CA PRO A 11 -10.45 -11.76 1.52
C PRO A 11 -11.99 -11.74 1.50
N SER A 12 -12.67 -12.65 0.78
CA SER A 12 -14.13 -12.63 0.57
C SER A 12 -14.94 -12.62 1.88
N ASN A 13 -14.46 -13.32 2.91
CA ASN A 13 -15.15 -13.43 4.21
C ASN A 13 -14.76 -12.34 5.22
N ASP A 14 -13.71 -11.56 4.96
CA ASP A 14 -13.27 -10.52 5.88
C ASP A 14 -14.25 -9.32 5.84
N LYS A 15 -14.69 -8.86 7.02
CA LYS A 15 -15.68 -7.77 7.16
C LYS A 15 -15.04 -6.45 7.62
N SER A 16 -13.74 -6.30 7.41
CA SER A 16 -13.00 -5.11 7.84
C SER A 16 -13.53 -3.86 7.15
N SER A 17 -13.78 -2.81 7.93
CA SER A 17 -14.19 -1.51 7.40
C SER A 17 -12.99 -0.70 6.91
N ARG A 18 -13.21 0.26 6.00
CA ARG A 18 -12.16 1.20 5.53
C ARG A 18 -11.45 1.94 6.67
N PHE A 19 -12.18 2.30 7.73
CA PHE A 19 -11.62 2.99 8.89
C PHE A 19 -10.73 2.06 9.72
N PHE A 20 -11.18 0.82 9.91
CA PHE A 20 -10.40 -0.21 10.58
C PHE A 20 -9.09 -0.48 9.84
N LEU A 21 -9.12 -0.67 8.52
CA LEU A 21 -7.93 -0.97 7.73
C LEU A 21 -6.89 0.17 7.78
N VAL A 22 -7.34 1.43 7.72
CA VAL A 22 -6.45 2.59 7.87
C VAL A 22 -5.83 2.62 9.27
N SER A 23 -6.64 2.40 10.32
CA SER A 23 -6.15 2.35 11.70
C SER A 23 -5.16 1.22 11.92
N TRP A 24 -5.47 0.02 11.41
CA TRP A 24 -4.59 -1.14 11.44
C TRP A 24 -3.25 -0.85 10.79
N THR A 25 -3.24 -0.27 9.58
CA THR A 25 -2.01 0.07 8.87
C THR A 25 -1.19 1.11 9.63
N ASN A 26 -1.84 2.15 10.15
CA ASN A 26 -1.17 3.19 10.95
C ASN A 26 -0.54 2.61 12.22
N ASN A 27 -1.23 1.69 12.89
CA ASN A 27 -0.73 1.04 14.11
C ASN A 27 0.44 0.09 13.83
N LEU A 28 0.34 -0.67 12.73
CA LEU A 28 1.35 -1.62 12.27
C LEU A 28 2.63 -0.91 11.85
N LEU A 29 2.53 0.13 11.02
CA LEU A 29 3.69 0.80 10.41
C LEU A 29 4.10 2.10 11.11
N LYS A 30 3.39 2.55 12.14
CA LYS A 30 3.58 3.86 12.78
C LYS A 30 3.46 5.02 11.79
N THR A 31 2.39 5.03 11.02
CA THR A 31 2.08 6.07 10.03
C THR A 31 0.82 6.87 10.40
N LYS A 32 0.46 7.87 9.59
CA LYS A 32 -0.66 8.81 9.85
C LYS A 32 -1.63 8.95 8.68
N PHE A 33 -1.85 7.88 7.92
CA PHE A 33 -2.81 7.88 6.81
C PHE A 33 -4.22 8.23 7.30
N LYS A 34 -4.97 8.95 6.48
CA LYS A 34 -6.34 9.43 6.74
C LYS A 34 -7.39 8.62 6.00
N ASN A 35 -7.03 8.02 4.87
CA ASN A 35 -7.94 7.21 4.06
C ASN A 35 -7.15 6.18 3.25
N VAL A 36 -7.86 5.22 2.64
CA VAL A 36 -7.25 4.12 1.90
C VAL A 36 -6.48 4.55 0.64
N ARG A 37 -6.88 5.66 0.00
CA ARG A 37 -6.30 6.13 -1.26
C ARG A 37 -4.88 6.69 -1.07
N GLN A 38 -4.56 7.15 0.15
CA GLN A 38 -3.24 7.71 0.48
C GLN A 38 -2.10 6.69 0.42
N MET A 39 -2.41 5.39 0.41
CA MET A 39 -1.46 4.28 0.34
C MET A 39 -1.11 3.88 -1.11
N GLY A 40 -1.59 4.64 -2.10
CA GLY A 40 -1.34 4.38 -3.52
C GLY A 40 0.13 4.54 -3.96
N SER A 41 1.05 4.97 -3.09
CA SER A 41 2.48 5.10 -3.42
C SER A 41 3.23 3.77 -3.43
N GLY A 42 2.61 2.69 -2.94
CA GLY A 42 3.22 1.36 -2.87
C GLY A 42 4.20 1.17 -1.70
N ALA A 43 4.72 2.25 -1.10
CA ALA A 43 5.74 2.17 -0.05
C ALA A 43 5.28 1.41 1.20
N CYS A 44 4.03 1.63 1.65
CA CYS A 44 3.47 0.89 2.79
C CYS A 44 3.26 -0.59 2.47
N HIS A 45 2.89 -0.92 1.23
CA HIS A 45 2.67 -2.30 0.79
C HIS A 45 4.00 -3.08 0.74
N CYS A 46 5.07 -2.43 0.25
CA CYS A 46 6.44 -2.94 0.34
C CYS A 46 6.81 -3.26 1.79
N GLN A 47 6.53 -2.35 2.71
CA GLN A 47 6.85 -2.56 4.12
C GLN A 47 6.02 -3.67 4.78
N ILE A 48 4.74 -3.81 4.44
CA ILE A 48 3.92 -4.93 4.92
C ILE A 48 4.51 -6.26 4.42
N MET A 49 4.94 -6.32 3.16
CA MET A 49 5.57 -7.51 2.59
C MET A 49 6.86 -7.88 3.33
N ASP A 50 7.73 -6.90 3.60
CA ASP A 50 8.95 -7.10 4.42
C ASP A 50 8.63 -7.52 5.86
N CYS A 51 7.54 -7.02 6.45
CA CYS A 51 7.13 -7.42 7.78
C CYS A 51 6.68 -8.91 7.84
N VAL A 52 5.98 -9.38 6.81
CA VAL A 52 5.51 -10.77 6.72
C VAL A 52 6.64 -11.72 6.32
N VAL A 53 7.47 -11.29 5.37
CA VAL A 53 8.61 -12.06 4.84
C VAL A 53 9.86 -11.18 4.89
N PRO A 54 10.57 -11.15 6.04
CA PRO A 54 11.76 -10.31 6.21
C PRO A 54 12.80 -10.54 5.11
N GLY A 55 13.26 -9.44 4.50
CA GLY A 55 14.26 -9.48 3.42
C GLY A 55 13.69 -9.83 2.03
N SER A 56 12.37 -9.99 1.88
CA SER A 56 11.72 -10.16 0.58
C SER A 56 11.72 -8.88 -0.28
N VAL A 57 11.79 -7.71 0.37
CA VAL A 57 11.87 -6.41 -0.29
C VAL A 57 13.16 -5.73 0.13
N ASP A 58 13.89 -5.17 -0.84
CA ASP A 58 15.04 -4.31 -0.55
C ASP A 58 14.54 -2.93 -0.05
N MET A 59 14.35 -2.84 1.27
CA MET A 59 13.83 -1.63 1.93
C MET A 59 14.70 -0.39 1.71
N THR A 60 15.97 -0.55 1.30
CA THR A 60 16.85 0.59 0.97
C THR A 60 16.50 1.24 -0.38
N LYS A 61 15.82 0.50 -1.26
CA LYS A 61 15.39 0.98 -2.58
C LYS A 61 13.97 1.55 -2.58
N VAL A 62 13.18 1.28 -1.53
CA VAL A 62 11.81 1.78 -1.42
C VAL A 62 11.82 3.30 -1.26
N LYS A 63 11.03 3.98 -2.08
CA LYS A 63 10.84 5.43 -2.05
C LYS A 63 9.72 5.77 -1.06
N PHE A 64 10.06 6.00 0.21
CA PHE A 64 9.07 6.35 1.24
C PHE A 64 8.50 7.76 1.10
N ASP A 65 9.28 8.67 0.51
CA ASP A 65 8.92 10.06 0.24
C ASP A 65 8.43 10.30 -1.20
N ALA A 66 8.14 9.24 -1.96
CA ALA A 66 7.70 9.28 -3.36
C ALA A 66 6.61 10.35 -3.61
N GLN A 67 6.79 11.17 -4.64
CA GLN A 67 5.86 12.24 -5.04
C GLN A 67 5.36 12.10 -6.48
N SER A 68 5.99 11.26 -7.30
CA SER A 68 5.69 11.10 -8.73
C SER A 68 5.15 9.70 -9.07
N GLU A 69 4.42 9.59 -10.19
CA GLU A 69 3.91 8.30 -10.66
C GLU A 69 5.03 7.29 -10.96
N ASP A 70 6.17 7.75 -11.48
CA ASP A 70 7.32 6.89 -11.76
C ASP A 70 7.91 6.29 -10.48
N GLU A 71 7.98 7.06 -9.39
CA GLU A 71 8.41 6.56 -8.09
C GLU A 71 7.40 5.59 -7.47
N TYR A 72 6.10 5.82 -7.67
CA TYR A 72 5.07 4.87 -7.24
C TYR A 72 5.19 3.55 -8.01
N ARG A 73 5.39 3.61 -9.33
CA ARG A 73 5.63 2.42 -10.17
C ARG A 73 6.88 1.67 -9.75
N HIS A 74 7.96 2.38 -9.44
CA HIS A 74 9.18 1.79 -8.89
C HIS A 74 8.91 1.00 -7.62
N ASN A 75 8.17 1.57 -6.66
CA ASN A 75 7.78 0.86 -5.44
C ASN A 75 6.93 -0.40 -5.75
N PHE A 76 5.96 -0.31 -6.67
CA PHE A 76 5.16 -1.48 -7.06
C PHE A 76 5.97 -2.55 -7.80
N SER A 77 7.01 -2.17 -8.55
CA SER A 77 7.95 -3.12 -9.16
C SER A 77 8.68 -3.95 -8.10
N LEU A 78 9.21 -3.30 -7.05
CA LEU A 78 9.87 -4.00 -5.94
C LEU A 78 8.93 -4.98 -5.24
N LEU A 79 7.67 -4.57 -5.05
CA LEU A 79 6.64 -5.41 -4.45
C LEU A 79 6.28 -6.60 -5.34
N HIS A 80 6.17 -6.38 -6.66
CA HIS A 80 5.93 -7.44 -7.63
C HIS A 80 7.06 -8.48 -7.63
N ASP A 81 8.31 -8.04 -7.61
CA ASP A 81 9.47 -8.93 -7.54
C ASP A 81 9.45 -9.77 -6.26
N ALA A 82 9.10 -9.15 -5.13
CA ALA A 82 8.92 -9.86 -3.85
C ALA A 82 7.76 -10.86 -3.90
N PHE A 83 6.66 -10.56 -4.59
CA PHE A 83 5.57 -11.52 -4.78
C PHE A 83 6.02 -12.70 -5.62
N SER A 84 6.70 -12.44 -6.73
CA SER A 84 7.20 -13.47 -7.64
C SER A 84 8.19 -14.41 -6.96
N SER A 85 9.17 -13.88 -6.22
CA SER A 85 10.17 -14.68 -5.51
C SER A 85 9.59 -15.54 -4.39
N ASN A 86 8.41 -15.19 -3.88
CA ASN A 86 7.73 -15.90 -2.80
C ASN A 86 6.51 -16.70 -3.28
N GLY A 87 6.31 -16.85 -4.60
CA GLY A 87 5.23 -17.65 -5.18
C GLY A 87 3.82 -17.07 -4.96
N ILE A 88 3.71 -15.77 -4.67
CA ILE A 88 2.43 -15.08 -4.46
C ILE A 88 1.82 -14.73 -5.82
N THR A 89 0.61 -15.24 -6.08
CA THR A 89 -0.08 -15.06 -7.38
C THR A 89 -1.03 -13.86 -7.43
N LYS A 90 -1.01 -13.02 -6.40
CA LYS A 90 -1.90 -11.85 -6.30
C LYS A 90 -1.51 -10.76 -7.31
N THR A 91 -2.37 -10.50 -8.29
CA THR A 91 -2.25 -9.33 -9.18
C THR A 91 -2.72 -8.05 -8.49
N LEU A 92 -1.92 -6.99 -8.60
CA LEU A 92 -2.24 -5.66 -8.06
C LEU A 92 -2.68 -4.71 -9.20
N PRO A 93 -3.80 -3.97 -9.05
CA PRO A 93 -4.26 -2.97 -10.01
C PRO A 93 -3.47 -1.66 -9.83
N VAL A 94 -2.20 -1.66 -10.26
CA VAL A 94 -1.23 -0.58 -9.99
C VAL A 94 -1.72 0.79 -10.49
N GLU A 95 -2.27 0.84 -11.70
CA GLU A 95 -2.78 2.09 -12.28
C GLU A 95 -3.89 2.70 -11.43
N GLU A 96 -4.82 1.86 -10.98
CA GLU A 96 -5.96 2.27 -10.18
C GLU A 96 -5.50 2.71 -8.78
N LEU A 97 -4.51 2.04 -8.19
CA LEU A 97 -3.92 2.42 -6.90
C LEU A 97 -3.23 3.78 -6.97
N ILE A 98 -2.39 4.00 -7.98
CA ILE A 98 -1.73 5.29 -8.23
C ILE A 98 -2.77 6.38 -8.51
N LYS A 99 -3.81 6.04 -9.28
CA LYS A 99 -4.93 6.95 -9.54
C LYS A 99 -5.80 7.19 -8.30
N GLY A 100 -5.54 6.48 -7.21
CA GLY A 100 -6.26 6.61 -5.96
C GLY A 100 -7.69 6.11 -6.05
N ASP A 101 -8.00 5.15 -6.92
CA ASP A 101 -9.31 4.53 -6.98
C ASP A 101 -9.66 3.89 -5.64
N PHE A 102 -10.83 4.22 -5.11
CA PHE A 102 -11.22 3.79 -3.76
C PHE A 102 -11.43 2.30 -3.66
N LYS A 103 -12.10 1.70 -4.65
CA LYS A 103 -12.47 0.29 -4.62
C LYS A 103 -11.21 -0.56 -4.68
N SER A 104 -10.33 -0.29 -5.64
CA SER A 104 -9.03 -0.97 -5.77
C SER A 104 -8.15 -0.78 -4.53
N SER A 105 -8.06 0.44 -4.00
CA SER A 105 -7.28 0.72 -2.78
C SER A 105 -7.80 -0.05 -1.56
N PHE A 106 -9.12 -0.11 -1.39
CA PHE A 106 -9.75 -0.84 -0.30
C PHE A 106 -9.54 -2.35 -0.42
N GLU A 107 -9.78 -2.94 -1.59
CA GLU A 107 -9.64 -4.38 -1.82
C GLU A 107 -8.19 -4.86 -1.63
N VAL A 108 -7.22 -4.10 -2.13
CA VAL A 108 -5.79 -4.42 -1.96
C VAL A 108 -5.39 -4.35 -0.49
N LEU A 109 -5.80 -3.31 0.23
CA LEU A 109 -5.45 -3.18 1.64
C LEU A 109 -6.10 -4.26 2.51
N LYS A 110 -7.35 -4.62 2.19
CA LYS A 110 -8.06 -5.73 2.83
C LYS A 110 -7.32 -7.05 2.61
N TRP A 111 -6.88 -7.30 1.37
CA TRP A 111 -6.07 -8.47 1.05
C TRP A 111 -4.75 -8.49 1.83
N PHE A 112 -4.04 -7.36 1.92
CA PHE A 112 -2.81 -7.26 2.70
C PHE A 112 -3.02 -7.52 4.20
N LYS A 113 -4.15 -7.08 4.77
CA LYS A 113 -4.50 -7.39 6.17
C LYS A 113 -4.68 -8.90 6.37
N CYS A 114 -5.40 -9.57 5.47
CA CYS A 114 -5.55 -11.03 5.55
C CYS A 114 -4.19 -11.72 5.36
N PHE A 115 -3.41 -11.26 4.39
CA PHE A 115 -2.08 -11.82 4.07
C PHE A 115 -1.16 -11.74 5.28
N TYR A 116 -1.13 -10.59 5.94
CA TYR A 116 -0.40 -10.41 7.20
C TYR A 116 -0.87 -11.37 8.29
N THR A 117 -2.20 -11.48 8.48
CA THR A 117 -2.78 -12.30 9.55
C THR A 117 -2.46 -13.79 9.38
N GLU A 118 -2.47 -14.30 8.15
CA GLU A 118 -2.23 -15.72 7.85
C GLU A 118 -0.74 -16.09 7.88
N ASN A 119 0.16 -15.13 7.62
CA ASN A 119 1.57 -15.44 7.33
C ASN A 119 2.57 -14.87 8.34
N VAL A 120 2.18 -13.91 9.19
CA VAL A 120 3.10 -13.34 10.18
C VAL A 120 3.46 -14.40 11.22
N LYS A 121 4.76 -14.71 11.36
CA LYS A 121 5.26 -15.74 12.29
C LYS A 121 5.84 -15.18 13.58
N SER A 122 6.33 -13.94 13.54
CA SER A 122 6.89 -13.22 14.68
C SER A 122 6.46 -11.76 14.62
N THR A 123 6.15 -11.20 15.77
CA THR A 123 5.75 -9.80 15.93
C THR A 123 6.94 -8.88 16.24
N GLU A 124 8.16 -9.41 16.29
CA GLU A 124 9.39 -8.63 16.48
C GLU A 124 9.81 -7.92 15.18
N TYR A 125 9.00 -6.97 14.74
CA TYR A 125 9.31 -6.09 13.61
C TYR A 125 9.24 -4.63 14.07
N ASP A 126 10.36 -3.91 13.95
CA ASP A 126 10.38 -2.47 14.18
C ASP A 126 10.23 -1.73 12.84
N PRO A 127 9.02 -1.20 12.53
CA PRO A 127 8.76 -0.55 11.25
C PRO A 127 9.50 0.78 11.10
N VAL A 128 9.84 1.46 12.20
CA VAL A 128 10.55 2.75 12.13
C VAL A 128 12.01 2.49 11.80
N LYS A 129 12.61 1.49 12.45
CA LYS A 129 13.98 1.06 12.15
C LYS A 129 14.11 0.54 10.72
N ALA A 130 13.14 -0.26 10.25
CA ALA A 130 13.16 -0.82 8.89
C ALA A 130 13.14 0.27 7.79
N ARG A 131 12.54 1.43 8.07
CA ARG A 131 12.56 2.61 7.16
C ARG A 131 13.77 3.51 7.34
N ASN A 132 14.74 3.15 8.19
CA ASN A 132 15.80 4.06 8.63
C ASN A 132 15.23 5.40 9.13
N SER A 133 14.12 5.33 9.88
CA SER A 133 13.37 6.49 10.41
C SER A 133 12.73 7.43 9.38
N HIS A 134 12.67 7.06 8.09
CA HIS A 134 11.91 7.82 7.10
C HIS A 134 10.41 7.69 7.36
N ASP A 135 9.68 8.80 7.24
CA ASP A 135 8.22 8.78 7.22
C ASP A 135 7.73 8.36 5.83
N ILE A 136 6.55 7.71 5.79
CA ILE A 136 5.89 7.39 4.52
C ILE A 136 5.02 8.58 4.12
N THR A 137 5.34 9.21 2.99
CA THR A 137 4.55 10.31 2.46
C THR A 137 3.24 9.79 1.85
N PRO A 138 2.08 10.26 2.34
CA PRO A 138 0.79 9.96 1.72
C PRO A 138 0.72 10.53 0.31
N ILE A 139 0.06 9.82 -0.62
CA ILE A 139 -0.35 10.48 -1.87
C ILE A 139 -1.36 11.57 -1.53
N VAL A 140 -0.97 12.81 -1.78
CA VAL A 140 -1.86 13.97 -1.74
C VAL A 140 -2.21 14.30 -3.18
N LYS A 141 -3.29 13.72 -3.70
CA LYS A 141 -3.85 14.26 -4.94
C LYS A 141 -4.38 15.66 -4.61
N ALA A 142 -4.00 16.65 -5.41
CA ALA A 142 -4.70 17.91 -5.43
C ALA A 142 -6.21 17.63 -5.56
N PRO A 143 -7.09 18.39 -4.87
CA PRO A 143 -8.51 18.29 -5.15
C PRO A 143 -8.65 18.42 -6.67
N GLN A 144 -9.23 17.41 -7.33
CA GLN A 144 -9.63 17.56 -8.71
C GLN A 144 -10.53 18.79 -8.73
N SER A 145 -10.01 19.91 -9.21
CA SER A 145 -10.83 21.06 -9.57
C SER A 145 -11.84 20.48 -10.55
N GLY A 146 -13.07 20.28 -10.10
CA GLY A 146 -14.18 20.14 -11.02
C GLY A 146 -14.07 21.33 -11.96
N GLU A 147 -14.13 21.07 -13.26
CA GLU A 147 -14.27 22.11 -14.25
C GLU A 147 -15.52 22.92 -13.88
N CYS A 148 -15.36 23.99 -13.11
CA CYS A 148 -16.31 25.08 -13.09
C CYS A 148 -16.11 25.81 -14.41
N ASN A 149 -16.62 25.23 -15.49
CA ASN A 149 -17.00 25.98 -16.68
C ASN A 149 -18.18 26.87 -16.31
N LEU A 150 -17.93 27.89 -15.49
CA LEU A 150 -18.74 29.10 -15.51
C LEU A 150 -18.30 29.84 -16.76
N THR A 151 -18.91 29.50 -17.89
CA THR A 151 -19.01 30.43 -19.00
C THR A 151 -19.80 31.62 -18.50
N PHE A 152 -19.11 32.58 -17.91
CA PHE A 152 -19.60 33.95 -17.81
C PHE A 152 -19.62 34.50 -19.23
N SER A 153 -20.70 34.23 -19.96
CA SER A 153 -21.10 35.07 -21.08
C SER A 153 -21.64 36.37 -20.46
N PHE A 154 -20.73 37.28 -20.13
CA PHE A 154 -21.03 38.69 -19.97
C PHE A 154 -21.40 39.25 -21.35
N PHE A 155 -22.52 39.97 -21.36
CA PHE A 155 -22.95 41.00 -22.31
C PHE A 155 -21.94 41.43 -23.39
N ASP A 156 -22.35 41.30 -24.65
CA ASP A 156 -22.61 42.43 -25.57
C ASP A 156 -23.62 42.01 -26.64
#